data_AF-A0A2N6GE96-F1
#
_entry.id   AF-A0A2N6GE96-F1
#
_cell.length_a   1.000
_cell.length_b   1.000
_cell.length_c   1.000
_cell.angle_alpha   90.00
_cell.angle_beta   90.00
_cell.angle_gamma   90.00
#
_symmetry.space_group_name_H-M   'P 1'
#
loop_
_entity.id
_entity.type
_entity.pdbx_description
1 polymer ?
#
loop_
_entity_poly.entity_id
_entity_poly.type
_entity_poly.pdbx_seq_one_letter_code
_entity_poly.pdbx_strand_id
1 'polypeptide(L)'
;MFIGQKIVCLLGVLLVALPAVGQDMNTPEEMAGTGYFRDQDTLPGAFRFYSQLPGGEGGLWGLGPDRQKISRSSFKMDAHEGVDDFSPELRCQKCHGLQIKDLHGLRMGIACVQCHRNQPVAGIYHYYSSLNPIRRHAYVCAKCHEGATPSFASYMVHEPNPIAPEARTTFPLLYYSIWFMLILAVGVFLFFLPYTAFWWLREFAAKLKGGQDHD
;
A
#
# COMPACT_ATOMS: atom_id res chain seq x y z
N MET A 1 -23.83 -47.88 -27.27
CA MET A 1 -22.99 -48.20 -26.10
C MET A 1 -21.60 -47.57 -26.25
N PHE A 2 -21.47 -46.23 -26.32
CA PHE A 2 -20.14 -45.56 -26.48
C PHE A 2 -20.07 -44.11 -25.94
N ILE A 3 -21.11 -43.64 -25.22
CA ILE A 3 -21.18 -42.25 -24.72
C ILE A 3 -20.85 -42.17 -23.22
N GLY A 4 -21.17 -43.20 -22.43
CA GLY A 4 -20.91 -43.21 -20.99
C GLY A 4 -19.43 -43.27 -20.61
N GLN A 5 -18.58 -43.91 -21.42
CA GLN A 5 -17.16 -44.12 -21.09
C GLN A 5 -16.30 -42.88 -21.33
N LYS A 6 -16.70 -41.97 -22.24
CA LYS A 6 -15.97 -40.71 -22.47
C LYS A 6 -16.22 -39.67 -21.39
N ILE A 7 -17.39 -39.67 -20.76
CA ILE A 7 -17.73 -38.72 -19.68
C ILE A 7 -16.98 -39.09 -18.38
N VAL A 8 -16.83 -40.39 -18.09
CA VAL A 8 -16.07 -40.86 -16.92
C VAL A 8 -14.57 -40.57 -17.04
N CYS A 9 -13.99 -40.65 -18.25
CA CYS A 9 -12.58 -40.28 -18.44
C CYS A 9 -12.33 -38.77 -18.34
N LEU A 10 -13.26 -37.92 -18.77
CA LEU A 10 -13.11 -36.46 -18.66
C LEU A 10 -13.26 -35.96 -17.21
N LEU A 11 -14.14 -36.57 -16.42
CA LEU A 11 -14.26 -36.30 -14.98
C LEU A 11 -13.08 -36.85 -14.16
N GLY A 12 -12.49 -37.98 -14.56
CA GLY A 12 -11.29 -38.53 -13.93
C GLY A 12 -10.04 -37.69 -14.15
N VAL A 13 -9.91 -37.04 -15.32
CA VAL A 13 -8.78 -36.12 -15.59
C VAL A 13 -8.96 -34.77 -14.90
N LEU A 14 -10.20 -34.31 -14.73
CA LEU A 14 -10.49 -33.03 -14.04
C LEU A 14 -10.29 -33.11 -12.51
N LEU A 15 -10.44 -34.29 -11.90
CA LEU A 15 -10.16 -34.49 -10.47
C LEU A 15 -8.67 -34.70 -10.14
N VAL A 16 -7.82 -34.99 -11.13
CA VAL A 16 -6.37 -35.23 -10.91
C VAL A 16 -5.53 -33.97 -11.24
N ALA A 17 -6.15 -32.92 -11.78
CA ALA A 17 -5.46 -31.72 -12.24
C ALA A 17 -5.82 -30.44 -11.46
N LEU A 18 -6.04 -30.54 -10.14
CA LEU A 18 -5.93 -29.41 -9.22
C LEU A 18 -4.96 -29.76 -8.07
N PRO A 19 -4.24 -28.76 -7.56
CA PRO A 19 -2.81 -28.67 -7.79
C PRO A 19 -2.02 -29.34 -6.67
N ALA A 20 -0.92 -30.00 -7.03
CA ALA A 20 0.22 -30.18 -6.15
C ALA A 20 0.96 -28.84 -5.95
N VAL A 21 0.23 -27.79 -5.54
CA VAL A 21 0.83 -26.64 -4.85
C VAL A 21 0.99 -27.12 -3.42
N GLY A 22 2.23 -27.46 -3.06
CA GLY A 22 2.61 -27.82 -1.70
C GLY A 22 2.03 -26.80 -0.73
N GLN A 23 1.09 -27.27 0.08
CA GLN A 23 0.57 -26.55 1.23
C GLN A 23 1.60 -26.66 2.35
N ASP A 24 2.64 -25.82 2.29
CA ASP A 24 3.32 -25.36 3.50
C ASP A 24 2.63 -24.05 3.94
N MET A 25 1.29 -24.07 4.01
CA MET A 25 0.53 -22.93 4.53
C MET A 25 0.40 -23.10 6.04
N ASN A 26 1.35 -22.51 6.76
CA ASN A 26 1.13 -22.13 8.15
C ASN A 26 -0.20 -21.38 8.22
N THR A 27 -0.99 -21.65 9.25
CA THR A 27 -2.37 -21.17 9.35
C THR A 27 -2.47 -19.63 9.22
N PRO A 28 -3.54 -19.06 8.65
CA PRO A 28 -3.75 -17.61 8.62
C PRO A 28 -3.71 -16.96 10.01
N GLU A 29 -4.08 -17.71 11.06
CA GLU A 29 -3.97 -17.29 12.46
C GLU A 29 -2.52 -17.28 12.96
N GLU A 30 -1.65 -18.19 12.51
CA GLU A 30 -0.20 -18.10 12.77
C GLU A 30 0.45 -16.86 12.14
N MET A 31 -0.15 -16.31 11.08
CA MET A 31 0.32 -15.08 10.46
C MET A 31 -0.22 -13.81 11.14
N ALA A 32 -1.13 -13.93 12.11
CA ALA A 32 -1.50 -12.83 12.99
C ALA A 32 -0.32 -12.52 13.92
N GLY A 33 0.12 -11.27 13.93
CA GLY A 33 1.34 -10.85 14.59
C GLY A 33 1.07 -10.62 16.05
N THR A 34 2.05 -10.97 16.88
CA THR A 34 2.03 -10.66 18.31
C THR A 34 2.78 -9.36 18.61
N GLY A 35 3.40 -8.73 17.61
CA GLY A 35 4.25 -7.55 17.77
C GLY A 35 5.64 -7.88 18.34
N TYR A 36 5.91 -9.14 18.65
CA TYR A 36 7.19 -9.66 19.12
C TYR A 36 7.86 -10.49 18.03
N PHE A 37 9.19 -10.67 18.15
CA PHE A 37 9.88 -11.70 17.37
C PHE A 37 9.31 -13.06 17.70
N ARG A 38 8.98 -13.80 16.65
CA ARG A 38 8.57 -15.20 16.73
C ARG A 38 9.81 -16.08 16.59
N ASP A 39 9.73 -17.32 17.06
CA ASP A 39 10.82 -18.28 16.89
C ASP A 39 11.18 -18.46 15.41
N GLN A 40 10.16 -18.50 14.54
CA GLN A 40 10.32 -18.56 13.10
C GLN A 40 11.12 -17.38 12.52
N ASP A 41 11.09 -16.21 13.16
CA ASP A 41 11.77 -14.99 12.68
C ASP A 41 13.27 -15.04 12.96
N THR A 42 13.67 -15.88 13.92
CA THR A 42 15.08 -16.11 14.29
C THR A 42 15.73 -17.24 13.49
N LEU A 43 14.94 -18.02 12.72
CA LEU A 43 15.45 -19.12 11.93
C LEU A 43 16.33 -18.62 10.76
N PRO A 44 17.40 -19.34 10.41
CA PRO A 44 18.22 -19.00 9.25
C PRO A 44 17.38 -19.03 7.96
N GLY A 45 17.38 -17.95 7.20
CA GLY A 45 16.54 -17.79 6.00
C GLY A 45 15.20 -17.10 6.23
N ALA A 46 14.77 -16.91 7.49
CA ALA A 46 13.54 -16.20 7.83
C ALA A 46 13.54 -14.74 7.36
N PHE A 47 14.72 -14.14 7.21
CA PHE A 47 14.88 -12.81 6.61
C PHE A 47 14.23 -12.68 5.22
N ARG A 48 14.00 -13.78 4.49
CA ARG A 48 13.27 -13.77 3.20
C ARG A 48 11.79 -13.42 3.35
N PHE A 49 11.18 -13.66 4.52
CA PHE A 49 9.82 -13.20 4.82
C PHE A 49 9.77 -11.70 5.09
N TYR A 50 10.84 -11.12 5.62
CA TYR A 50 10.98 -9.68 5.88
C TYR A 50 11.48 -8.90 4.67
N SER A 51 12.35 -9.53 3.91
CA SER A 51 12.76 -9.17 2.58
C SER A 51 11.85 -9.91 1.61
N GLN A 52 10.54 -9.63 1.64
CA GLN A 52 9.65 -10.03 0.55
C GLN A 52 10.32 -9.61 -0.78
N LEU A 53 10.88 -10.63 -1.42
CA LEU A 53 11.72 -10.72 -2.61
C LEU A 53 12.41 -9.44 -3.14
N PRO A 54 13.76 -9.38 -3.13
CA PRO A 54 14.50 -8.57 -4.10
C PRO A 54 14.41 -9.25 -5.48
N GLY A 55 13.26 -9.16 -6.15
CA GLY A 55 13.06 -9.65 -7.52
C GLY A 55 11.73 -10.35 -7.68
N GLY A 56 10.75 -9.65 -8.26
CA GLY A 56 9.43 -10.20 -8.58
C GLY A 56 8.34 -9.19 -8.26
N GLU A 57 7.97 -8.37 -9.25
CA GLU A 57 6.59 -7.95 -9.53
C GLU A 57 5.62 -7.99 -8.34
N GLY A 58 5.85 -7.12 -7.34
CA GLY A 58 5.16 -7.11 -6.05
C GLY A 58 3.75 -6.53 -6.06
N GLY A 59 2.99 -6.80 -7.11
CA GLY A 59 1.58 -6.43 -7.21
C GLY A 59 0.83 -7.32 -8.18
N LEU A 60 -0.49 -7.21 -8.19
CA LEU A 60 -1.33 -7.88 -9.18
C LEU A 60 -0.81 -7.51 -10.58
N TRP A 61 -0.24 -8.49 -11.29
CA TRP A 61 0.37 -8.32 -12.62
C TRP A 61 1.54 -7.33 -12.69
N GLY A 62 2.39 -7.29 -11.66
CA GLY A 62 3.59 -6.43 -11.66
C GLY A 62 3.32 -4.94 -11.47
N LEU A 63 2.07 -4.55 -11.21
CA LEU A 63 1.66 -3.16 -10.96
C LEU A 63 1.76 -2.75 -9.48
N GLY A 64 2.62 -3.41 -8.71
CA GLY A 64 2.80 -3.14 -7.28
C GLY A 64 3.52 -1.82 -6.99
N PRO A 65 3.65 -1.46 -5.69
CA PRO A 65 4.60 -0.44 -5.26
C PRO A 65 5.98 -0.68 -5.89
N ASP A 66 6.52 0.34 -6.53
CA ASP A 66 7.88 0.38 -7.01
C ASP A 66 8.85 0.22 -5.84
N ARG A 67 9.97 -0.43 -6.14
CA ARG A 67 10.97 -0.73 -5.13
C ARG A 67 11.56 0.57 -4.63
N GLN A 68 11.75 0.68 -3.31
CA GLN A 68 12.63 1.70 -2.76
C GLN A 68 14.01 1.58 -3.41
N LYS A 69 14.41 2.61 -4.16
CA LYS A 69 15.68 2.63 -4.90
C LYS A 69 16.83 2.42 -3.91
N ILE A 70 17.46 1.25 -3.99
CA ILE A 70 18.59 0.90 -3.14
C ILE A 70 19.76 1.79 -3.56
N SER A 71 20.22 2.62 -2.63
CA SER A 71 21.35 3.52 -2.84
C SER A 71 22.50 3.14 -1.91
N ARG A 72 23.68 3.74 -2.14
CA ARG A 72 24.82 3.59 -1.22
C ARG A 72 24.46 4.06 0.19
N SER A 73 23.66 5.12 0.33
CA SER A 73 23.23 5.65 1.64
C SER A 73 22.30 4.70 2.40
N SER A 74 21.61 3.79 1.71
CA SER A 74 20.74 2.79 2.37
C SER A 74 21.49 1.83 3.30
N PHE A 75 22.81 1.68 3.13
CA PHE A 75 23.67 0.81 3.94
C PHE A 75 24.65 1.57 4.83
N LYS A 76 24.62 2.91 4.84
CA LYS A 76 25.54 3.70 5.67
C LYS A 76 25.02 3.81 7.11
N MET A 77 25.97 3.99 8.05
CA MET A 77 25.66 4.28 9.45
C MET A 77 24.93 5.62 9.60
N ASP A 78 25.23 6.58 8.74
CA ASP A 78 24.45 7.80 8.54
C ASP A 78 23.98 7.88 7.08
N ALA A 79 22.66 7.92 6.88
CA ALA A 79 22.07 8.08 5.56
C ALA A 79 22.34 9.47 4.95
N HIS A 80 22.71 10.45 5.78
CA HIS A 80 23.05 11.81 5.35
C HIS A 80 24.55 11.98 5.04
N GLU A 81 25.36 10.94 5.20
CA GLU A 81 26.79 11.02 4.95
C GLU A 81 27.09 11.32 3.48
N GLY A 82 27.60 12.52 3.22
CA GLY A 82 27.91 13.04 1.89
C GLY A 82 26.74 13.76 1.21
N VAL A 83 25.72 14.17 1.96
CA VAL A 83 24.68 15.10 1.49
C VAL A 83 25.17 16.52 1.72
N ASP A 84 25.18 17.33 0.65
CA ASP A 84 25.54 18.74 0.73
C ASP A 84 24.55 19.50 1.63
N ASP A 85 25.05 20.47 2.40
CA ASP A 85 24.27 21.32 3.32
C ASP A 85 23.52 20.59 4.45
N PHE A 86 23.92 19.36 4.81
CA PHE A 86 23.38 18.64 5.96
C PHE A 86 24.06 19.05 7.29
N SER A 87 23.25 19.20 8.33
CA SER A 87 23.66 19.41 9.73
C SER A 87 22.64 18.77 10.67
N PRO A 88 23.07 18.20 11.81
CA PRO A 88 22.18 17.53 12.77
C PRO A 88 21.10 18.43 13.39
N GLU A 89 21.32 19.75 13.41
CA GLU A 89 20.42 20.75 14.00
C GLU A 89 19.28 21.16 13.04
N LEU A 90 19.37 20.80 11.75
CA LEU A 90 18.36 21.13 10.78
C LEU A 90 17.07 20.34 11.02
N ARG A 91 15.94 21.03 10.82
CA ARG A 91 14.63 20.36 10.83
C ARG A 91 14.53 19.43 9.63
N CYS A 92 14.10 18.19 9.86
CA CYS A 92 13.92 17.18 8.82
C CYS A 92 13.11 17.71 7.63
N GLN A 93 12.06 18.49 7.91
CA GLN A 93 11.13 19.05 6.92
C GLN A 93 11.78 19.96 5.89
N LYS A 94 12.94 20.58 6.19
CA LYS A 94 13.65 21.45 5.24
C LYS A 94 14.11 20.67 4.00
N CYS A 95 14.52 19.42 4.19
CA CYS A 95 14.99 18.53 3.13
C CYS A 95 13.94 17.47 2.75
N HIS A 96 13.09 17.05 3.70
CA HIS A 96 12.08 16.00 3.52
C HIS A 96 10.65 16.56 3.39
N GLY A 97 10.46 17.62 2.61
CA GLY A 97 9.16 18.30 2.45
C GLY A 97 8.07 17.44 1.80
N LEU A 98 8.42 16.42 1.01
CA LEU A 98 7.45 15.51 0.41
C LEU A 98 6.97 14.44 1.40
N GLN A 99 7.81 14.08 2.37
CA GLN A 99 7.57 13.02 3.33
C GLN A 99 6.76 13.47 4.55
N ILE A 100 6.51 14.78 4.72
CA ILE A 100 5.74 15.32 5.85
C ILE A 100 4.24 15.02 5.78
N LYS A 101 3.74 14.59 4.61
CA LYS A 101 2.31 14.41 4.34
C LYS A 101 1.85 12.98 4.63
N ASP A 102 2.32 12.40 5.72
CA ASP A 102 1.90 11.08 6.17
C ASP A 102 0.82 11.15 7.24
N LEU A 103 0.03 10.09 7.38
CA LEU A 103 -1.08 10.03 8.33
C LEU A 103 -0.61 10.08 9.79
N HIS A 104 0.58 9.53 10.09
CA HIS A 104 1.11 9.48 11.45
C HIS A 104 1.55 10.88 11.91
N GLY A 105 2.18 11.66 11.03
CA GLY A 105 2.52 13.06 11.27
C GLY A 105 1.29 13.95 11.34
N LEU A 106 0.40 13.88 10.34
CA LEU A 106 -0.74 14.81 10.22
C LEU A 106 -1.86 14.55 11.23
N ARG A 107 -2.17 13.28 11.53
CA ARG A 107 -3.32 12.91 12.36
C ARG A 107 -2.93 12.55 13.80
N MET A 108 -1.77 11.90 13.98
CA MET A 108 -1.34 11.40 15.29
C MET A 108 -0.25 12.27 15.94
N GLY A 109 0.30 13.26 15.22
CA GLY A 109 1.36 14.13 15.74
C GLY A 109 2.67 13.40 16.01
N ILE A 110 2.92 12.28 15.33
CA ILE A 110 4.13 11.48 15.51
C ILE A 110 5.31 12.18 14.81
N ALA A 111 6.41 12.39 15.54
CA ALA A 111 7.61 13.00 15.02
C ALA A 111 8.47 11.98 14.24
N CYS A 112 9.21 12.45 13.22
CA CYS A 112 10.06 11.62 12.37
C CYS A 112 11.05 10.76 13.19
N VAL A 113 11.61 11.34 14.24
CA VAL A 113 12.57 10.69 15.14
C VAL A 113 11.96 9.55 15.96
N GLN A 114 10.65 9.49 16.15
CA GLN A 114 10.02 8.39 16.88
C GLN A 114 10.07 7.08 16.07
N CYS A 115 10.05 7.18 14.74
CA CYS A 115 10.22 6.07 13.83
C CYS A 115 11.69 5.82 13.50
N HIS A 116 12.47 6.87 13.18
CA HIS A 116 13.87 6.72 12.78
C HIS A 116 14.83 6.45 13.97
N ARG A 117 14.48 6.88 15.19
CA ARG A 117 15.08 6.64 16.53
C ARG A 117 16.57 6.91 16.75
N ASN A 118 17.42 6.87 15.71
CA ASN A 118 18.87 6.90 15.86
C ASN A 118 19.45 8.18 15.28
N GLN A 119 20.41 8.76 16.01
CA GLN A 119 21.32 9.78 15.52
C GLN A 119 22.74 9.17 15.58
N PRO A 120 23.45 9.06 14.45
CA PRO A 120 23.00 9.39 13.09
C PRO A 120 21.85 8.50 12.60
N VAL A 121 21.06 9.00 11.65
CA VAL A 121 19.94 8.26 11.05
C VAL A 121 20.51 7.22 10.10
N ALA A 122 20.63 5.98 10.56
CA ALA A 122 21.17 4.91 9.75
C ALA A 122 20.25 4.56 8.56
N GLY A 123 20.88 4.24 7.42
CA GLY A 123 20.19 3.80 6.22
C GLY A 123 19.31 2.58 6.48
N ILE A 124 18.23 2.42 5.72
CA ILE A 124 17.18 1.41 5.98
C ILE A 124 17.71 -0.03 6.06
N TYR A 125 18.79 -0.37 5.35
CA TYR A 125 19.39 -1.70 5.40
C TYR A 125 20.57 -1.83 6.36
N HIS A 126 20.94 -0.75 7.06
CA HIS A 126 22.05 -0.79 8.00
C HIS A 126 21.68 -1.54 9.29
N TYR A 127 22.67 -2.19 9.91
CA TYR A 127 22.48 -2.98 11.13
C TYR A 127 21.96 -2.17 12.31
N TYR A 128 22.25 -0.87 12.40
CA TYR A 128 21.73 -0.02 13.47
C TYR A 128 20.35 0.60 13.16
N SER A 129 19.80 0.52 11.95
CA SER A 129 18.55 1.22 11.62
C SER A 129 17.31 0.66 12.32
N SER A 130 16.61 1.43 13.14
CA SER A 130 15.34 1.01 13.75
C SER A 130 14.30 0.53 12.71
N LEU A 131 14.35 1.09 11.49
CA LEU A 131 13.48 0.79 10.36
C LEU A 131 13.99 -0.34 9.45
N ASN A 132 14.99 -1.10 9.88
CA ASN A 132 15.46 -2.25 9.13
C ASN A 132 14.32 -3.26 8.90
N PRO A 133 14.08 -3.72 7.64
CA PRO A 133 12.94 -4.57 7.31
C PRO A 133 12.79 -5.79 8.21
N ILE A 134 13.90 -6.36 8.70
CA ILE A 134 13.93 -7.53 9.58
C ILE A 134 13.27 -7.26 10.93
N ARG A 135 13.30 -6.00 11.42
CA ARG A 135 12.94 -5.70 12.82
C ARG A 135 11.99 -4.52 13.01
N ARG A 136 11.69 -3.75 11.96
CA ARG A 136 10.85 -2.55 12.04
C ARG A 136 9.46 -2.82 12.64
N HIS A 137 8.90 -4.00 12.36
CA HIS A 137 7.62 -4.44 12.95
C HIS A 137 7.67 -4.46 14.48
N ALA A 138 8.68 -5.10 15.07
CA ALA A 138 8.82 -5.24 16.51
C ALA A 138 9.37 -3.97 17.20
N TYR A 139 10.30 -3.25 16.59
CA TYR A 139 10.98 -2.11 17.26
C TYR A 139 10.32 -0.75 17.04
N VAL A 140 9.50 -0.61 16.00
CA VAL A 140 8.86 0.66 15.63
C VAL A 140 7.35 0.53 15.66
N CYS A 141 6.78 -0.36 14.84
CA CYS A 141 5.33 -0.47 14.68
C CYS A 141 4.65 -0.98 15.97
N ALA A 142 5.22 -2.02 16.60
CA ALA A 142 4.65 -2.66 17.79
C ALA A 142 4.59 -1.76 19.04
N LYS A 143 5.25 -0.59 19.03
CA LYS A 143 5.14 0.38 20.12
C LYS A 143 3.75 0.98 20.26
N CYS A 144 3.05 1.13 19.13
CA CYS A 144 1.71 1.71 19.08
C CYS A 144 0.67 0.71 18.55
N HIS A 145 1.10 -0.25 17.72
CA HIS A 145 0.25 -1.31 17.17
C HIS A 145 0.63 -2.64 17.82
N GLU A 146 0.04 -2.93 18.98
CA GLU A 146 0.17 -4.25 19.59
C GLU A 146 -0.22 -5.32 18.56
N GLY A 147 0.61 -6.35 18.40
CA GLY A 147 0.39 -7.33 17.35
C GLY A 147 0.97 -7.01 15.97
N ALA A 148 1.78 -5.95 15.81
CA ALA A 148 2.34 -5.59 14.51
C ALA A 148 3.12 -6.76 13.85
N THR A 149 2.60 -7.27 12.73
CA THR A 149 3.25 -8.31 11.93
C THR A 149 4.36 -7.74 11.05
N PRO A 150 5.26 -8.61 10.54
CA PRO A 150 6.13 -8.28 9.42
C PRO A 150 5.39 -7.71 8.20
N SER A 151 4.24 -8.29 7.86
CA SER A 151 3.38 -7.86 6.74
C SER A 151 2.68 -6.52 7.00
N PHE A 152 2.29 -6.23 8.24
CA PHE A 152 1.77 -4.92 8.62
C PHE A 152 2.86 -3.86 8.47
N ALA A 153 4.06 -4.18 8.93
CA ALA A 153 5.19 -3.27 8.83
C ALA A 153 5.77 -3.16 7.41
N SER A 154 5.26 -3.88 6.42
CA SER A 154 5.59 -3.63 5.00
C SER A 154 4.82 -2.44 4.42
N TYR A 155 3.93 -1.82 5.20
CA TYR A 155 3.22 -0.61 4.81
C TYR A 155 4.17 0.56 4.49
N MET A 156 3.91 1.23 3.36
CA MET A 156 4.63 2.44 2.94
C MET A 156 4.06 3.65 3.68
N VAL A 157 4.80 4.15 4.68
CA VAL A 157 4.36 5.29 5.50
C VAL A 157 4.44 6.62 4.73
N HIS A 158 5.47 6.79 3.91
CA HIS A 158 5.66 7.97 3.05
C HIS A 158 5.09 7.72 1.65
N GLU A 159 3.77 7.66 1.56
CA GLU A 159 3.05 7.51 0.30
C GLU A 159 3.10 8.81 -0.51
N PRO A 160 3.49 8.78 -1.80
CA PRO A 160 3.32 9.93 -2.69
C PRO A 160 1.84 10.28 -2.86
N ASN A 161 1.54 11.52 -3.23
CA ASN A 161 0.17 11.87 -3.56
C ASN A 161 -0.29 11.04 -4.79
N PRO A 162 -1.38 10.26 -4.69
CA PRO A 162 -1.79 9.34 -5.74
C PRO A 162 -2.21 10.02 -7.05
N ILE A 163 -2.53 11.32 -7.03
CA ILE A 163 -2.88 12.09 -8.22
C ILE A 163 -1.62 12.69 -8.87
N ALA A 164 -0.52 12.80 -8.12
CA ALA A 164 0.71 13.43 -8.57
C ALA A 164 1.45 12.56 -9.60
N PRO A 165 2.25 13.16 -10.51
CA PRO A 165 2.93 12.42 -11.57
C PRO A 165 3.94 11.41 -11.03
N GLU A 166 4.51 11.62 -9.85
CA GLU A 166 5.47 10.69 -9.24
C GLU A 166 4.82 9.34 -8.86
N ALA A 167 3.52 9.34 -8.53
CA ALA A 167 2.76 8.14 -8.23
C ALA A 167 2.60 7.23 -9.46
N ARG A 168 2.73 7.77 -10.69
CA ARG A 168 2.66 6.94 -11.92
C ARG A 168 3.76 5.89 -11.99
N THR A 169 4.96 6.25 -11.57
CA THR A 169 6.12 5.35 -11.62
C THR A 169 6.26 4.56 -10.34
N THR A 170 5.95 5.19 -9.19
CA THR A 170 6.13 4.57 -7.88
C THR A 170 4.97 3.68 -7.46
N PHE A 171 3.74 3.94 -7.88
CA PHE A 171 2.55 3.16 -7.53
C PHE A 171 1.55 3.14 -8.70
N PRO A 172 1.89 2.47 -9.82
CA PRO A 172 1.10 2.52 -11.05
C PRO A 172 -0.35 2.07 -10.83
N LEU A 173 -0.58 0.98 -10.08
CA LEU A 173 -1.94 0.49 -9.82
C LEU A 173 -2.79 1.51 -9.06
N LEU A 174 -2.23 2.16 -8.04
CA LEU A 174 -2.94 3.17 -7.25
C LEU A 174 -3.27 4.40 -8.10
N TYR A 175 -2.30 4.86 -8.90
CA TYR A 175 -2.47 5.98 -9.81
C TYR A 175 -3.63 5.74 -10.79
N TYR A 176 -3.58 4.65 -11.54
CA TYR A 176 -4.62 4.35 -12.54
C TYR A 176 -5.98 4.07 -11.91
N SER A 177 -6.02 3.40 -10.76
CA SER A 177 -7.29 3.13 -10.05
C SER A 177 -7.99 4.41 -9.63
N ILE A 178 -7.25 5.38 -9.08
CA ILE A 178 -7.83 6.65 -8.65
C ILE A 178 -8.31 7.48 -9.85
N TRP A 179 -7.55 7.53 -10.93
CA TRP A 179 -7.99 8.21 -12.15
C TRP A 179 -9.21 7.55 -12.79
N PHE A 180 -9.25 6.22 -12.82
CA PHE A 180 -10.42 5.48 -13.29
C PHE A 180 -11.66 5.79 -12.46
N MET A 181 -11.56 5.73 -11.13
CA MET A 181 -12.66 6.07 -10.22
C MET A 181 -13.11 7.53 -10.38
N LEU A 182 -12.17 8.47 -10.57
CA LEU A 182 -12.49 9.88 -10.78
C LEU A 182 -13.19 10.13 -12.11
N ILE A 183 -12.71 9.51 -13.20
CA ILE A 183 -13.35 9.60 -14.52
C ILE A 183 -14.75 8.99 -14.48
N LEU A 184 -14.91 7.83 -13.83
CA LEU A 184 -16.23 7.21 -13.65
C LEU A 184 -17.17 8.13 -12.86
N ALA A 185 -16.71 8.67 -11.73
CA ALA A 185 -17.52 9.56 -10.90
C ALA A 185 -17.94 10.82 -11.66
N VAL A 186 -16.99 11.48 -12.33
CA VAL A 186 -17.27 12.67 -13.17
C VAL A 186 -18.21 12.31 -14.32
N GLY A 187 -18.01 11.17 -14.97
CA GLY A 187 -18.89 10.67 -16.02
C GLY A 187 -20.32 10.50 -15.52
N VAL A 188 -20.52 9.76 -14.43
CA VAL A 188 -21.83 9.58 -13.80
C VAL A 188 -22.47 10.93 -13.48
N PHE A 189 -21.75 11.85 -12.83
CA PHE A 189 -22.32 13.16 -12.51
C PHE A 189 -22.67 13.98 -13.75
N LEU A 190 -21.87 13.95 -14.80
CA LEU A 190 -22.14 14.67 -16.05
C LEU A 190 -23.37 14.15 -16.80
N PHE A 191 -23.72 12.87 -16.68
CA PHE A 191 -24.94 12.34 -17.30
C PHE A 191 -26.17 12.51 -16.41
N PHE A 192 -26.06 12.14 -15.14
CA PHE A 192 -27.22 12.09 -14.26
C PHE A 192 -27.62 13.46 -13.69
N LEU A 193 -26.67 14.36 -13.42
CA LEU A 193 -27.03 15.70 -12.91
C LEU A 193 -27.80 16.53 -13.94
N PRO A 194 -27.39 16.64 -15.22
CA PRO A 194 -28.18 17.37 -16.20
C PRO A 194 -29.52 16.68 -16.49
N TYR A 195 -29.55 15.34 -16.56
CA TYR A 195 -30.80 14.60 -16.76
C TYR A 195 -31.83 14.91 -15.65
N THR A 196 -31.41 14.81 -14.40
CA THR A 196 -32.28 15.12 -13.25
C THR A 196 -32.62 16.61 -13.17
N ALA A 197 -31.68 17.50 -13.51
CA ALA A 197 -31.92 18.94 -13.58
C ALA A 197 -32.95 19.31 -14.67
N PHE A 198 -32.87 18.72 -15.87
CA PHE A 198 -33.86 18.94 -16.93
C PHE A 198 -35.24 18.44 -16.54
N TRP A 199 -35.32 17.27 -15.89
CA TRP A 199 -36.59 16.76 -15.39
C TRP A 199 -37.20 17.68 -14.32
N TRP A 200 -36.37 18.19 -13.40
CA TRP A 200 -36.76 19.15 -12.37
C TRP A 200 -37.23 20.48 -12.97
N LEU A 201 -36.49 21.03 -13.94
CA LEU A 201 -36.85 22.27 -14.65
C LEU A 201 -38.19 22.14 -15.40
N ARG A 202 -38.44 21.00 -16.05
CA ARG A 202 -39.73 20.71 -16.70
C ARG A 202 -40.89 20.73 -15.70
N GLU A 203 -40.71 20.12 -14.54
CA GLU A 203 -41.74 20.06 -13.49
C GLU A 203 -42.00 21.45 -12.88
N PHE A 204 -40.95 22.22 -12.63
CA PHE A 204 -41.07 23.60 -12.17
C PHE A 204 -41.79 24.50 -13.18
N ALA A 205 -41.46 24.38 -14.47
CA ALA A 205 -42.13 25.13 -15.53
C ALA A 205 -43.63 24.76 -15.66
N ALA A 206 -43.99 23.49 -15.49
CA ALA A 206 -45.38 23.04 -15.53
C ALA A 206 -46.21 23.63 -14.37
N LYS A 207 -45.66 23.64 -13.16
CA LYS A 207 -46.33 24.22 -11.97
C LYS A 207 -46.54 25.73 -12.08
N LEU A 208 -45.57 26.46 -12.63
CA LEU A 208 -45.69 27.90 -12.85
C LEU A 208 -46.78 28.23 -13.88
N LYS A 209 -46.98 27.37 -14.88
CA LYS A 209 -47.99 27.57 -15.92
C LYS A 209 -49.39 27.21 -15.43
N GLY A 210 -49.58 26.07 -14.76
CA GLY A 210 -50.89 25.64 -14.24
C GLY A 210 -51.47 26.50 -13.11
N GLY A 211 -50.65 27.35 -12.47
CA GLY A 211 -51.13 28.36 -11.52
C GLY A 211 -51.75 29.61 -12.17
N GLN A 212 -51.56 29.82 -13.47
CA GLN A 212 -52.13 30.96 -14.21
C GLN A 212 -53.51 30.67 -14.81
N ASP A 213 -53.95 29.42 -14.79
CA ASP A 213 -55.17 28.95 -15.47
C ASP A 213 -56.40 28.94 -14.52
N HIS A 214 -56.21 29.31 -13.25
CA HIS A 214 -57.20 29.19 -12.18
C HIS A 214 -57.68 30.54 -11.59
N ASP A 215 -57.33 31.67 -12.21
CA ASP A 215 -57.88 33.01 -11.93
C ASP A 215 -58.75 33.50 -13.10
#